data_AF-A0A7C1Y113-F1
#
_entry.id   AF-A0A7C1Y113-F1
#
_cell.length_a   1.000
_cell.length_b   1.000
_cell.length_c   1.000
_cell.angle_alpha   90.00
_cell.angle_beta   90.00
_cell.angle_gamma   90.00
#
_symmetry.space_group_name_H-M   'P 1'
#
loop_
_entity.id
_entity.type
_entity.pdbx_description
1 polymer ?
#
loop_
_entity_poly.entity_id
_entity_poly.type
_entity_poly.pdbx_seq_one_letter_code
_entity_poly.pdbx_strand_id
1 'polypeptide(L)'
;MKTLPPATIAGAVLRDINETVLPRQTFVAFAHATRWLGERGGDIHAYAETASDFFDHDPQQASAALFRMQALARLVHQEPLPGWTSEAGDDGSLLIDERLFAAVAETPLSLSEGRVVFNRDRLLQTAFALGSRTRSRG
;
A
#
# COMPACT_ATOMS: atom_id res chain seq x y z
N MET A 1 -22.52 -14.53 -23.82
CA MET A 1 -21.85 -13.72 -22.78
C MET A 1 -21.15 -12.55 -23.46
N LYS A 2 -21.52 -11.29 -23.15
CA LYS A 2 -20.75 -10.12 -23.60
C LYS A 2 -19.65 -9.87 -22.58
N THR A 3 -18.39 -9.96 -22.99
CA THR A 3 -17.23 -9.56 -22.19
C THR A 3 -17.23 -8.03 -22.03
N LEU A 4 -17.00 -7.56 -20.81
CA LEU A 4 -16.87 -6.12 -20.55
C LEU A 4 -15.56 -5.60 -21.16
N PRO A 5 -15.53 -4.36 -21.65
CA PRO A 5 -14.30 -3.77 -22.16
C PRO A 5 -13.25 -3.60 -21.02
N PRO A 6 -11.94 -3.71 -21.32
CA PRO A 6 -10.88 -3.71 -20.30
C PRO A 6 -10.90 -2.51 -19.34
N ALA A 7 -11.23 -1.32 -19.84
CA ALA A 7 -11.34 -0.10 -19.03
C ALA A 7 -12.45 -0.19 -17.98
N THR A 8 -13.56 -0.86 -18.30
CA THR A 8 -14.68 -1.07 -17.38
C THR A 8 -14.32 -2.08 -16.29
N ILE A 9 -13.52 -3.11 -16.62
CA ILE A 9 -13.02 -4.08 -15.64
C ILE A 9 -12.04 -3.41 -14.68
N ALA A 10 -11.08 -2.63 -15.20
CA ALA A 10 -10.11 -1.92 -14.37
C ALA A 10 -10.79 -0.93 -13.40
N GLY A 11 -11.81 -0.21 -13.86
CA GLY A 11 -12.59 0.71 -13.02
C GLY A 11 -13.36 -0.01 -11.90
N ALA A 12 -13.96 -1.16 -12.20
CA ALA A 12 -14.67 -1.97 -11.20
C ALA A 12 -13.70 -2.51 -10.13
N VAL A 13 -12.58 -3.11 -10.55
CA VAL A 13 -11.56 -3.64 -9.63
C VAL A 13 -10.97 -2.55 -8.75
N LEU A 14 -10.67 -1.37 -9.30
CA LEU A 14 -10.16 -0.24 -8.51
C LEU A 14 -11.17 0.24 -7.48
N ARG A 15 -12.46 0.30 -7.83
CA ARG A 15 -13.52 0.64 -6.89
C ARG A 15 -13.56 -0.37 -5.75
N ASP A 16 -13.58 -1.67 -6.07
CA ASP A 16 -13.66 -2.73 -5.07
C ASP A 16 -12.45 -2.67 -4.10
N ILE A 17 -11.24 -2.43 -4.63
CA ILE A 17 -10.02 -2.22 -3.81
C ILE A 17 -10.15 -1.00 -2.88
N ASN A 18 -10.74 0.10 -3.36
CA ASN A 18 -10.90 1.33 -2.59
C ASN A 18 -11.99 1.23 -1.52
N GLU A 19 -13.03 0.45 -1.77
CA GLU A 19 -14.12 0.19 -0.82
C GLU A 19 -13.75 -0.88 0.23
N THR A 20 -12.70 -1.66 -0.04
CA THR A 20 -12.17 -2.64 0.90
C THR A 20 -11.51 -1.95 2.09
N VAL A 21 -12.07 -2.18 3.27
CA VAL A 21 -11.50 -1.68 4.53
C VAL A 21 -10.33 -2.56 4.94
N LEU A 22 -9.17 -1.95 5.10
CA LEU A 22 -7.98 -2.61 5.66
C LEU A 22 -7.77 -2.12 7.09
N PRO A 23 -7.82 -3.01 8.11
CA PRO A 23 -7.51 -2.62 9.47
C PRO A 23 -6.08 -2.06 9.54
N ARG A 24 -5.94 -0.82 10.01
CA ARG A 24 -4.67 -0.08 9.98
C ARG A 24 -3.52 -0.86 10.62
N GLN A 25 -3.74 -1.41 11.82
CA GLN A 25 -2.72 -2.14 12.56
C GLN A 25 -2.27 -3.41 11.80
N THR A 26 -3.24 -4.15 11.24
CA THR A 26 -2.97 -5.32 10.40
C THR A 26 -2.17 -4.95 9.16
N PHE A 27 -2.53 -3.86 8.46
CA PHE A 27 -1.80 -3.42 7.28
C PHE A 27 -0.36 -2.99 7.59
N VAL A 28 -0.15 -2.27 8.70
CA VAL A 28 1.20 -1.89 9.14
C VAL A 28 2.03 -3.13 9.47
N ALA A 29 1.47 -4.10 10.20
CA ALA A 29 2.16 -5.33 10.52
C ALA A 29 2.51 -6.15 9.26
N PHE A 30 1.59 -6.22 8.30
CA PHE A 30 1.83 -6.79 6.97
C PHE A 30 2.98 -6.07 6.24
N ALA A 31 2.97 -4.73 6.21
CA ALA A 31 4.04 -3.95 5.58
C ALA A 31 5.42 -4.25 6.20
N HIS A 32 5.50 -4.39 7.52
CA HIS A 32 6.73 -4.82 8.19
C HIS A 32 7.15 -6.25 7.84
N ALA A 33 6.20 -7.19 7.77
CA ALA A 33 6.50 -8.58 7.40
C ALA A 33 7.05 -8.69 5.98
N THR A 34 6.48 -7.93 5.03
CA THR A 34 6.89 -7.95 3.62
C THR A 34 8.28 -7.34 3.36
N ARG A 35 8.79 -6.48 4.25
CA ARG A 35 10.18 -5.99 4.20
C ARG A 35 11.16 -7.17 4.21
N TRP A 36 10.96 -8.12 5.13
CA TRP A 36 11.82 -9.29 5.29
C TRP A 36 11.76 -10.24 4.09
N LEU A 37 10.65 -10.24 3.35
CA LEU A 37 10.55 -11.00 2.09
C LEU A 37 11.41 -10.39 0.99
N GLY A 38 11.46 -9.06 0.89
CA GLY A 38 12.32 -8.36 -0.06
C GLY A 38 13.80 -8.68 0.15
N GLU A 39 14.24 -8.68 1.40
CA GLU A 39 15.61 -9.04 1.80
C GLU A 39 15.98 -10.50 1.47
N ARG A 40 14.98 -11.39 1.36
CA ARG A 40 15.16 -12.83 1.06
C ARG A 40 14.90 -13.19 -0.39
N GLY A 41 14.67 -12.22 -1.27
CA GLY A 41 14.35 -12.48 -2.68
C GLY A 41 12.95 -13.06 -2.89
N GLY A 42 11.98 -12.69 -2.05
CA GLY A 42 10.59 -13.12 -2.16
C GLY A 42 9.99 -12.76 -3.51
N ASP A 43 9.26 -13.70 -4.10
CA ASP A 43 8.50 -13.49 -5.32
C ASP A 43 7.06 -13.04 -5.02
N ILE A 44 6.30 -12.76 -6.09
CA ILE A 44 4.90 -12.32 -5.94
C ILE A 44 4.02 -13.34 -5.20
N HIS A 45 4.36 -14.63 -5.24
CA HIS A 45 3.62 -15.66 -4.52
C HIS A 45 3.86 -15.53 -3.02
N ALA A 46 5.10 -15.34 -2.58
CA ALA A 46 5.42 -15.13 -1.17
C ALA A 46 4.72 -13.88 -0.59
N TYR A 47 4.66 -12.79 -1.36
CA TYR A 47 3.90 -11.59 -0.95
C TYR A 47 2.41 -11.87 -0.83
N ALA A 48 1.83 -12.65 -1.76
CA ALA A 48 0.40 -12.96 -1.76
C ALA A 48 0.02 -13.92 -0.63
N GLU A 49 0.84 -14.92 -0.34
CA GLU A 49 0.67 -15.82 0.80
C GLU A 49 0.74 -15.02 2.11
N THR A 50 1.76 -14.17 2.27
CA THR A 50 1.89 -13.30 3.45
C THR A 50 0.67 -12.38 3.59
N ALA A 51 0.17 -11.78 2.50
CA ALA A 51 -1.04 -10.98 2.56
C ALA A 51 -2.25 -11.82 2.99
N SER A 52 -2.41 -13.03 2.45
CA SER A 52 -3.49 -13.94 2.84
C SER A 52 -3.43 -14.26 4.34
N ASP A 53 -2.26 -14.53 4.89
CA ASP A 53 -2.11 -14.88 6.31
C ASP A 53 -2.44 -13.69 7.24
N PHE A 54 -2.01 -12.48 6.87
CA PHE A 54 -2.28 -11.28 7.68
C PHE A 54 -3.74 -10.86 7.67
N PHE A 55 -4.50 -11.20 6.62
CA PHE A 55 -5.90 -10.82 6.45
C PHE A 55 -6.84 -12.02 6.58
N ASP A 56 -6.50 -13.01 7.42
CA ASP A 56 -7.36 -14.15 7.77
C ASP A 56 -7.94 -14.91 6.56
N HIS A 57 -7.14 -15.04 5.50
CA HIS A 57 -7.51 -15.60 4.21
C HIS A 57 -8.68 -14.89 3.50
N ASP A 58 -8.97 -13.63 3.83
CA ASP A 58 -9.88 -12.77 3.07
C ASP A 58 -9.18 -12.34 1.75
N PRO A 59 -9.62 -12.87 0.59
CA PRO A 59 -8.96 -12.60 -0.68
C PRO A 59 -9.11 -11.14 -1.12
N GLN A 60 -10.19 -10.47 -0.69
CA GLN A 60 -10.45 -9.08 -1.05
C GLN A 60 -9.51 -8.15 -0.27
N GLN A 61 -9.36 -8.36 1.03
CA GLN A 61 -8.41 -7.61 1.85
C GLN A 61 -6.95 -7.87 1.44
N ALA A 62 -6.57 -9.14 1.25
CA ALA A 62 -5.23 -9.50 0.79
C ALA A 62 -4.90 -8.84 -0.56
N SER A 63 -5.82 -8.89 -1.52
CA SER A 63 -5.65 -8.23 -2.83
C SER A 63 -5.50 -6.72 -2.67
N ALA A 64 -6.41 -6.07 -1.92
CA ALA A 64 -6.36 -4.63 -1.70
C ALA A 64 -5.03 -4.20 -1.06
N ALA A 65 -4.52 -4.98 -0.10
CA ALA A 65 -3.25 -4.71 0.56
C ALA A 65 -2.06 -4.80 -0.42
N LEU A 66 -2.02 -5.83 -1.28
CA LEU A 66 -0.98 -5.99 -2.30
C LEU A 66 -0.98 -4.83 -3.30
N PHE A 67 -2.14 -4.45 -3.83
CA PHE A 67 -2.25 -3.35 -4.79
C PHE A 67 -1.76 -2.03 -4.17
N ARG A 68 -2.09 -1.78 -2.92
CA ARG A 68 -1.63 -0.60 -2.17
C ARG A 68 -0.13 -0.63 -1.92
N MET A 69 0.45 -1.76 -1.51
CA MET A 69 1.91 -1.88 -1.35
C MET A 69 2.66 -1.69 -2.67
N GLN A 70 2.17 -2.26 -3.77
CA GLN A 70 2.76 -2.05 -5.09
C GLN A 70 2.66 -0.58 -5.55
N ALA A 71 1.52 0.07 -5.31
CA ALA A 71 1.34 1.49 -5.63
C ALA A 71 2.28 2.39 -4.81
N LEU A 72 2.48 2.07 -3.52
CA LEU A 72 3.47 2.75 -2.67
C LEU A 72 4.90 2.56 -3.18
N ALA A 73 5.30 1.31 -3.46
CA ALA A 73 6.64 1.00 -3.95
C ALA A 73 6.94 1.74 -5.25
N ARG A 74 5.97 1.80 -6.17
CA ARG A 74 6.09 2.58 -7.41
C ARG A 74 6.25 4.07 -7.13
N LEU A 75 5.43 4.64 -6.24
CA LEU A 75 5.51 6.05 -5.89
C LEU A 75 6.90 6.41 -5.34
N VAL A 76 7.38 5.66 -4.36
CA VAL A 76 8.67 5.92 -3.71
C VAL A 76 9.85 5.72 -4.68
N HIS A 77 9.75 4.76 -5.60
CA HIS A 77 10.80 4.54 -6.61
C HIS A 77 10.84 5.64 -7.68
N GLN A 78 9.68 6.18 -8.06
CA GLN A 78 9.60 7.27 -9.04
C GLN A 78 9.97 8.63 -8.45
N GLU A 79 9.56 8.86 -7.20
CA GLU A 79 9.77 10.12 -6.51
C GLU A 79 10.02 9.84 -5.02
N PRO A 80 11.26 10.02 -4.52
CA PRO A 80 11.54 9.95 -3.10
C PRO A 80 10.61 10.88 -2.34
N LEU A 81 10.17 10.50 -1.13
CA LEU A 81 9.28 11.30 -0.31
C LEU A 81 10.08 11.87 0.89
N PRO A 82 10.65 13.08 0.78
CA PRO A 82 11.53 13.62 1.81
C PRO A 82 10.82 13.70 3.16
N GLY A 83 11.47 13.20 4.22
CA GLY A 83 10.91 13.17 5.57
C GLY A 83 9.91 12.05 5.83
N TRP A 84 9.56 11.26 4.81
CA TRP A 84 8.71 10.06 4.93
C TRP A 84 9.44 8.78 4.56
N THR A 85 10.46 8.91 3.72
CA THR A 85 11.40 7.84 3.36
C THR A 85 12.82 8.31 3.61
N SER A 86 13.68 7.47 4.19
CA SER A 86 15.13 7.75 4.26
C SER A 86 15.85 7.14 3.07
N GLU A 87 17.08 7.62 2.83
CA GLU A 87 17.98 6.97 1.86
C GLU A 87 18.11 5.48 2.17
N ALA A 88 18.29 4.72 1.09
CA ALA A 88 18.44 3.29 1.19
C ALA A 88 19.68 2.95 2.02
N GLY A 89 19.58 1.95 2.90
CA GLY A 89 20.75 1.39 3.57
C GLY A 89 21.76 0.81 2.56
N ASP A 90 22.91 0.35 3.03
CA ASP A 90 23.95 -0.28 2.19
C ASP A 90 23.43 -1.48 1.39
N ASP A 91 22.27 -2.04 1.78
CA ASP A 91 21.55 -3.14 1.14
C ASP A 91 20.50 -2.69 0.11
N GLY A 92 20.34 -1.39 -0.13
CA GLY A 92 19.30 -0.86 -1.03
C GLY A 92 17.90 -0.79 -0.40
N SER A 93 17.74 -1.08 0.90
CA SER A 93 16.45 -1.05 1.58
C SER A 93 16.05 0.37 1.99
N LEU A 94 14.85 0.81 1.59
CA LEU A 94 14.28 2.11 1.97
C LEU A 94 13.58 2.01 3.33
N LEU A 95 13.92 2.88 4.28
CA LEU A 95 13.12 3.01 5.50
C LEU A 95 11.92 3.91 5.19
N ILE A 96 10.74 3.44 5.52
CA ILE A 96 9.48 4.15 5.35
C ILE A 96 8.89 4.43 6.74
N ASP A 97 8.45 5.66 6.98
CA ASP A 97 7.78 6.04 8.22
C ASP A 97 6.46 5.26 8.40
N GLU A 98 6.22 4.74 9.60
CA GLU A 98 5.05 3.92 9.93
C GLU A 98 3.72 4.64 9.63
N ARG A 99 3.68 5.98 9.79
CA ARG A 99 2.50 6.79 9.47
C ARG A 99 2.18 6.78 7.98
N LEU A 100 3.19 6.59 7.13
CA LEU A 100 2.98 6.43 5.70
C LEU A 100 2.31 5.09 5.42
N PHE A 101 2.74 3.99 6.05
CA PHE A 101 2.05 2.69 5.93
C PHE A 101 0.61 2.76 6.42
N ALA A 102 0.37 3.42 7.55
CA ALA A 102 -0.99 3.65 8.05
C ALA A 102 -1.84 4.45 7.05
N ALA A 103 -1.28 5.49 6.42
CA ALA A 103 -1.99 6.29 5.43
C ALA A 103 -2.29 5.51 4.13
N VAL A 104 -1.42 4.58 3.75
CA VAL A 104 -1.60 3.70 2.60
C VAL A 104 -2.82 2.81 2.76
N ALA A 105 -3.19 2.41 3.97
CA ALA A 105 -4.41 1.64 4.24
C ALA A 105 -5.70 2.46 4.00
N GLU A 106 -5.64 3.79 4.17
CA GLU A 106 -6.82 4.67 4.16
C GLU A 106 -6.97 5.52 2.89
N THR A 107 -5.86 5.79 2.19
CA THR A 107 -5.85 6.69 1.05
C THR A 107 -6.42 5.99 -0.19
N PRO A 108 -7.40 6.53 -0.91
CA PRO A 108 -7.87 5.93 -2.15
C PRO A 108 -6.79 5.92 -3.24
N LEU A 109 -6.76 4.84 -4.01
CA LEU A 109 -5.97 4.67 -5.21
C LEU A 109 -6.69 5.26 -6.43
N SER A 110 -5.90 5.67 -7.42
CA SER A 110 -6.38 6.17 -8.71
C SER A 110 -5.80 5.31 -9.85
N LEU A 111 -6.45 5.37 -11.01
CA LEU A 111 -5.91 4.81 -12.26
C LEU A 111 -5.24 5.95 -13.04
N SER A 112 -3.95 5.80 -13.35
CA SER A 112 -3.20 6.71 -14.22
C SER A 112 -2.39 5.90 -15.21
N GLU A 113 -2.52 6.19 -16.51
CA GLU A 113 -1.80 5.47 -17.58
C GLU A 113 -1.90 3.94 -17.49
N GLY A 114 -3.09 3.43 -17.10
CA GLY A 114 -3.34 2.00 -16.93
C GLY A 114 -2.71 1.38 -15.68
N ARG A 115 -2.17 2.19 -14.77
CA ARG A 115 -1.54 1.74 -13.51
C ARG A 115 -2.29 2.26 -12.30
N VAL A 116 -2.33 1.43 -11.26
CA VAL A 116 -2.88 1.79 -9.95
C VAL A 116 -1.81 2.57 -9.18
N VAL A 117 -2.14 3.81 -8.80
CA VAL A 117 -1.21 4.77 -8.19
C VAL A 117 -1.86 5.52 -7.02
N PHE A 118 -1.04 6.04 -6.11
CA PHE A 118 -1.49 7.02 -5.13
C PHE A 118 -1.39 8.44 -5.70
N ASN A 119 -2.34 9.30 -5.32
CA ASN A 119 -2.09 10.74 -5.35
C ASN A 119 -1.15 11.08 -4.18
N ARG A 120 0.06 11.53 -4.50
CA ARG A 120 1.12 11.85 -3.54
C ARG A 120 0.65 12.80 -2.44
N ASP A 121 0.11 13.95 -2.81
CA ASP A 121 -0.25 14.98 -1.84
C ASP A 121 -1.36 14.50 -0.89
N ARG A 122 -2.35 13.77 -1.43
CA ARG A 122 -3.41 13.17 -0.62
C ARG A 122 -2.88 12.13 0.35
N LEU A 123 -1.93 11.30 -0.07
CA LEU A 123 -1.29 10.30 0.79
C LEU A 123 -0.53 10.98 1.94
N LEU A 124 0.30 11.99 1.63
CA LEU A 124 1.08 12.72 2.63
C LEU A 124 0.19 13.51 3.60
N GLN A 125 -0.88 14.13 3.11
CA GLN A 125 -1.88 14.81 3.95
C GLN A 125 -2.53 13.82 4.93
N THR A 126 -2.88 12.63 4.46
CA THR A 126 -3.46 11.56 5.28
C THR A 126 -2.47 11.11 6.35
N ALA A 127 -1.22 10.86 5.96
CA ALA A 127 -0.15 10.46 6.88
C ALA A 127 0.12 11.53 7.95
N PHE A 128 0.10 12.81 7.58
CA PHE A 128 0.23 13.92 8.51
C PHE A 128 -0.94 13.99 9.50
N ALA A 129 -2.17 13.86 9.01
CA ALA A 129 -3.39 13.87 9.83
C ALA A 129 -3.44 12.71 10.83
N LEU A 130 -2.90 11.55 10.48
CA LEU A 130 -2.78 10.42 11.40
C LEU A 130 -1.77 10.69 12.52
N GLY A 131 -0.65 11.36 12.22
CA GLY A 131 0.37 11.71 13.21
C GLY A 131 -0.05 12.79 14.21
N SER A 132 -0.88 13.76 13.80
CA SER A 132 -1.35 14.85 14.68
C SER A 132 -2.39 14.40 15.70
N ARG A 133 -3.19 13.38 15.38
CA ARG A 133 -4.17 12.77 16.30
C ARG A 133 -3.51 12.01 17.46
N THR A 134 -2.28 11.53 17.30
CA THR A 134 -1.54 10.81 18.35
C THR A 134 -0.95 11.77 19.39
N ARG A 135 -0.65 13.02 19.03
CA ARG A 135 -0.07 14.03 19.95
C ARG A 135 -1.09 14.73 20.85
N SER A 136 -2.39 14.60 20.57
CA SER A 136 -3.47 15.25 21.32
C SER A 136 -3.98 14.44 22.53
N ARG A 137 -3.30 13.34 22.87
CA ARG A 137 -3.57 12.49 24.05
C ARG A 137 -2.41 12.45 25.07
N GLY A 138 -1.46 13.38 24.96
CA GLY A 138 -0.36 13.56 25.91
C GLY A 138 -0.63 14.69 26.90
#